data_AF-A0A2T5XZ40-F1
#
_entry.id   AF-A0A2T5XZ40-F1
#
_cell.length_a   1.000
_cell.length_b   1.000
_cell.length_c   1.000
_cell.angle_alpha   90.00
_cell.angle_beta   90.00
_cell.angle_gamma   90.00
#
_symmetry.space_group_name_H-M   'P 1'
#
loop_
_entity.id
_entity.type
_entity.pdbx_description
1 polymer ?
#
loop_
_entity_poly.entity_id
_entity_poly.type
_entity_poly.pdbx_seq_one_letter_code
_entity_poly.pdbx_strand_id
1 'polypeptide(L)'
;MPYTNTLTDNNVQPLSFVEFASNFNTVKTHKKREKKATSATQIKQSETIYNAQQKRFKKMLIEGLQEAKEHREGTKKFQSFDDFLSEL
;
A
#
# COMPACT_ATOMS: atom_id res chain seq x y z
N MET A 1 -32.11 -7.89 24.96
CA MET A 1 -31.47 -9.18 24.60
C MET A 1 -30.19 -8.89 23.84
N PRO A 2 -29.04 -9.51 24.16
CA PRO A 2 -27.81 -9.36 23.39
C PRO A 2 -27.93 -10.08 22.03
N TYR A 3 -27.38 -9.49 20.97
CA TYR A 3 -27.33 -10.08 19.63
C TYR A 3 -25.88 -10.10 19.11
N THR A 4 -25.59 -11.04 18.22
CA THR A 4 -24.25 -11.24 17.66
C THR A 4 -24.32 -11.23 16.14
N ASN A 5 -23.53 -10.37 15.51
CA ASN A 5 -23.37 -10.34 14.05
C ASN A 5 -21.99 -10.90 13.67
N THR A 6 -21.95 -11.77 12.66
CA THR A 6 -20.69 -12.32 12.12
C THR A 6 -20.43 -11.70 10.76
N LEU A 7 -19.28 -11.06 10.59
CA LEU A 7 -18.81 -10.51 9.32
C LEU A 7 -17.76 -11.47 8.75
N THR A 8 -18.02 -12.04 7.58
CA THR A 8 -17.18 -13.07 6.94
C THR A 8 -16.16 -12.51 5.95
N ASP A 9 -16.29 -11.24 5.56
CA ASP A 9 -15.45 -10.62 4.54
C ASP A 9 -14.57 -9.50 5.15
N ASN A 10 -13.29 -9.48 4.79
CA ASN A 10 -12.33 -8.43 5.18
C ASN A 10 -12.39 -7.23 4.22
N ASN A 11 -13.52 -7.02 3.55
CA ASN A 11 -13.77 -5.85 2.72
C ASN A 11 -13.65 -4.54 3.54
N VAL A 12 -13.33 -3.42 2.89
CA VAL A 12 -13.15 -2.10 3.51
C VAL A 12 -14.42 -1.63 4.21
N GLN A 13 -15.59 -1.99 3.67
CA GLN A 13 -16.90 -1.59 4.19
C GLN A 13 -17.17 -2.12 5.62
N PRO A 14 -17.10 -3.44 5.91
CA PRO A 14 -17.32 -3.96 7.26
C PRO A 14 -16.29 -3.50 8.29
N LEU A 15 -15.07 -3.11 7.87
CA LEU A 15 -14.03 -2.67 8.79
C LEU A 15 -14.36 -1.31 9.45
N SER A 16 -14.82 -0.34 8.65
CA SER A 16 -15.23 0.99 9.14
C SER A 16 -16.41 0.94 10.11
N PHE A 17 -17.35 0.02 9.86
CA PHE A 17 -18.50 -0.20 10.73
C PHE A 17 -18.10 -0.80 12.08
N VAL A 18 -17.16 -1.76 12.09
CA VAL A 18 -16.63 -2.35 13.33
C VAL A 18 -15.87 -1.30 14.15
N GLU A 19 -15.09 -0.43 13.52
CA GLU A 19 -14.39 0.67 14.18
C GLU A 19 -15.37 1.65 14.84
N PHE A 20 -16.39 2.10 14.09
CA PHE A 20 -17.45 2.96 14.61
C PHE A 20 -18.17 2.32 15.81
N ALA A 21 -18.57 1.05 15.68
CA ALA A 21 -19.30 0.34 16.73
C ALA A 21 -18.44 0.05 17.98
N SER A 22 -17.11 -0.05 17.83
CA SER A 22 -16.20 -0.28 18.96
C SER A 22 -16.08 0.89 19.93
N ASN A 23 -16.49 2.10 19.50
CA ASN A 23 -16.48 3.29 20.34
C ASN A 23 -17.58 3.28 21.43
N PHE A 24 -18.53 2.35 21.36
CA PHE A 24 -19.61 2.23 22.34
C PHE A 24 -19.23 1.26 23.45
N ASN A 25 -19.33 1.68 24.71
CA ASN A 25 -19.03 0.85 25.90
C ASN A 25 -19.90 -0.42 26.02
N THR A 26 -21.00 -0.51 25.28
CA THR A 26 -21.91 -1.65 25.26
C THR A 26 -21.52 -2.72 24.24
N VAL A 27 -20.53 -2.47 23.39
CA VAL A 27 -20.15 -3.35 22.28
C VAL A 27 -18.87 -4.11 22.63
N LYS A 28 -18.89 -5.43 22.41
CA LYS A 28 -17.71 -6.29 22.51
C LYS A 28 -17.37 -6.88 21.15
N THR A 29 -16.19 -6.55 20.63
CA THR A 29 -15.70 -7.05 19.35
C THR A 29 -14.76 -8.24 19.55
N HIS A 30 -15.05 -9.38 18.92
CA HIS A 30 -14.17 -10.55 18.93
C HIS A 30 -13.64 -10.82 17.53
N LYS A 31 -12.34 -10.59 17.32
CA LYS A 31 -11.68 -10.91 16.04
C LYS A 31 -11.20 -12.36 16.07
N LYS A 32 -11.83 -13.23 15.28
CA LYS A 32 -11.35 -14.60 15.06
C LYS A 32 -10.09 -14.51 14.18
N ARG A 33 -8.92 -14.46 14.81
CA ARG A 33 -7.66 -14.66 14.09
C ARG A 33 -7.64 -16.11 13.64
N GLU A 34 -7.63 -16.34 12.34
CA GLU A 34 -7.25 -17.64 11.80
C GLU A 34 -5.89 -17.99 12.40
N LYS A 35 -5.78 -19.19 12.99
CA LYS A 35 -4.48 -19.74 13.34
C LYS A 35 -3.74 -19.91 12.02
N LYS A 36 -2.87 -18.96 11.68
CA LYS A 36 -1.85 -19.17 10.67
C LYS A 36 -1.08 -20.41 11.13
N ALA A 37 -1.26 -21.53 10.44
CA ALA A 37 -0.29 -22.60 10.51
C ALA A 37 1.08 -21.94 10.26
N THR A 38 2.02 -22.14 11.20
CA THR A 38 3.41 -21.71 11.03
C THR A 38 4.04 -22.57 9.94
N SER A 39 3.67 -22.32 8.68
CA SER A 39 4.46 -22.76 7.55
C SER A 39 5.46 -21.64 7.29
N ALA A 40 6.61 -21.76 7.95
CA ALA A 40 7.81 -21.03 7.64
C ALA A 40 8.30 -21.41 6.23
N THR A 41 7.58 -21.05 5.17
CA THR A 41 8.07 -21.19 3.79
C THR A 41 7.28 -20.27 2.88
N GLN A 42 7.99 -19.27 2.35
CA GLN A 42 7.58 -18.44 1.22
C GLN A 42 6.36 -17.54 1.50
N ILE A 43 6.64 -16.38 2.10
CA ILE A 43 6.30 -15.15 1.37
C ILE A 43 6.98 -15.35 0.02
N LYS A 44 6.29 -15.96 -0.95
CA LYS A 44 6.61 -15.72 -2.34
C LYS A 44 6.41 -14.23 -2.42
N GLN A 45 7.52 -13.49 -2.36
CA GLN A 45 7.63 -12.27 -3.13
C GLN A 45 7.03 -12.68 -4.46
N SER A 46 5.78 -12.32 -4.70
CA SER A 46 5.25 -12.36 -6.04
C SER A 46 6.28 -11.51 -6.76
N GLU A 47 7.16 -12.14 -7.52
CA GLU A 47 7.99 -11.43 -8.46
C GLU A 47 6.96 -10.71 -9.32
N THR A 48 6.72 -9.45 -9.00
CA THR A 48 5.84 -8.61 -9.78
C THR A 48 6.56 -8.60 -11.12
N ILE A 49 6.07 -9.40 -12.07
CA ILE A 49 6.66 -9.49 -13.40
C ILE A 49 6.32 -8.15 -14.04
N TYR A 50 7.21 -7.18 -13.79
CA TYR A 50 7.06 -5.85 -14.33
C TYR A 50 7.13 -5.96 -15.85
N ASN A 51 6.08 -5.48 -16.52
CA ASN A 51 6.12 -5.29 -17.97
C ASN A 51 7.33 -4.41 -18.32
N ALA A 52 7.92 -4.57 -19.51
CA ALA A 52 9.06 -3.79 -19.97
C ALA A 52 8.84 -2.28 -19.80
N GLN A 53 7.62 -1.79 -20.03
CA GLN A 53 7.21 -0.41 -19.80
C GLN A 53 7.29 -0.01 -18.32
N GLN A 54 6.83 -0.86 -17.41
CA GLN A 54 6.87 -0.60 -15.97
C GLN A 54 8.31 -0.59 -15.43
N LYS A 55 9.20 -1.42 -15.97
CA LYS A 55 10.63 -1.40 -15.63
C LYS A 55 11.30 -0.10 -16.05
N ARG A 56 10.99 0.38 -17.27
CA ARG A 56 11.48 1.66 -17.79
C ARG A 56 10.97 2.84 -16.96
N PHE A 57 9.66 2.87 -16.71
CA PHE A 57 9.02 3.89 -15.87
C PHE A 57 9.63 3.95 -14.47
N LYS A 58 9.83 2.79 -13.81
CA LYS A 58 10.47 2.73 -12.50
C LYS A 58 11.90 3.29 -12.52
N LYS A 59 12.66 3.00 -13.57
CA LYS A 59 14.03 3.52 -13.72
C LYS A 59 14.03 5.04 -13.85
N MET A 60 13.20 5.58 -14.76
CA MET A 60 13.07 7.03 -14.97
C MET A 60 12.58 7.76 -13.71
N LEU A 61 11.64 7.19 -12.96
CA LEU A 61 11.21 7.77 -11.68
C LEU A 61 12.34 7.89 -10.66
N ILE A 62 13.20 6.88 -10.56
CA ILE A 62 14.33 6.90 -9.63
C ILE A 62 15.35 7.96 -10.07
N GLU A 63 15.63 8.06 -11.37
CA GLU A 63 16.53 9.07 -11.93
C GLU A 63 15.99 10.49 -11.71
N GLY A 64 14.70 10.73 -11.97
CA GLY A 64 14.06 12.03 -11.69
C GLY A 64 14.04 12.40 -10.20
N LEU A 65 13.83 11.43 -9.30
CA LEU A 65 13.92 11.66 -7.85
C LEU A 65 15.35 12.00 -7.41
N GLN A 66 16.35 11.35 -8.00
CA GLN A 66 17.76 11.63 -7.75
C GLN A 66 18.11 13.05 -8.21
N GLU A 67 17.67 13.44 -9.41
CA GLU A 67 17.93 14.78 -9.97
C GLU A 67 17.22 15.88 -9.18
N ALA A 68 15.99 15.64 -8.73
CA ALA A 68 15.27 16.58 -7.85
C ALA A 68 16.00 16.77 -6.51
N LYS A 69 16.63 15.70 -5.99
CA LYS A 69 17.44 15.77 -4.78
C LYS A 69 18.74 16.54 -5.01
N GLU A 70 19.44 16.29 -6.12
CA GLU A 70 20.64 17.04 -6.52
C GLU A 70 20.34 18.53 -6.74
N HIS A 71 19.18 18.86 -7.30
CA HIS A 71 18.73 20.25 -7.43
C HIS A 71 18.42 20.90 -6.07
N ARG A 72 17.80 20.16 -5.15
CA ARG A 72 17.58 20.65 -3.77
C ARG A 72 18.90 20.87 -3.03
N GLU A 73 19.90 20.05 -3.30
CA GLU A 73 21.27 20.18 -2.76
C GLU A 73 22.09 21.25 -3.50
N GLY A 74 21.54 21.88 -4.55
CA GLY A 74 22.16 22.99 -5.27
C GLY A 74 23.30 22.58 -6.21
N THR A 75 23.46 21.28 -6.48
CA THR A 75 24.59 20.74 -7.26
C THR A 75 24.30 20.64 -8.76
N LYS A 76 23.02 20.60 -9.18
CA LYS A 76 22.59 20.63 -10.59
C LYS A 76 21.28 21.36 -10.80
N LYS A 77 21.04 21.85 -12.02
CA LYS A 77 19.72 22.35 -12.45
C LYS A 77 18.82 21.16 -12.77
N PHE A 78 17.64 21.11 -12.14
CA PHE A 78 16.60 20.13 -12.47
C PHE A 78 16.06 20.45 -13.87
N GLN A 79 15.98 19.46 -14.74
CA GLN A 79 15.27 19.60 -16.01
C GLN A 79 13.78 19.85 -15.76
N SER A 80 13.08 20.50 -16.70
CA SER A 80 11.67 20.84 -16.45
C SER A 80 10.83 19.57 -16.31
N PHE A 81 9.84 19.59 -15.39
CA PHE A 81 8.98 18.42 -15.18
C PHE A 81 8.16 18.06 -16.43
N ASP A 82 7.89 19.06 -17.28
CA ASP A 82 7.17 18.87 -18.54
C ASP A 82 8.03 18.12 -19.57
N ASP A 83 9.33 18.45 -19.66
CA ASP A 83 10.28 17.69 -20.49
C ASP A 83 10.42 16.25 -19.99
N PHE A 84 10.51 16.05 -18.67
CA PHE A 84 10.57 14.72 -18.07
C PHE A 84 9.32 13.86 -18.38
N LEU A 85 8.14 14.47 -18.39
CA LEU A 85 6.90 13.77 -18.76
C LEU A 85 6.78 13.53 -20.27
N SER A 86 7.40 14.37 -21.10
CA SER A 86 7.41 14.19 -22.56
C SER A 86 8.29 13.01 -23.02
N GLU A 87 9.26 12.60 -22.20
CA GLU A 87 10.11 11.42 -22.43
C GLU A 87 9.46 10.09 -21.99
N LEU A 88 8.26 10.14 -21.37
CA LEU A 88 7.53 9.01 -20.80
C LEU A 88 6.62 8.28 -21.80
#